data_AF-A0A9E3QIU3-F1
#
_entry.id   AF-A0A9E3QIU3-F1
#
_cell.length_a   1.000
_cell.length_b   1.000
_cell.length_c   1.000
_cell.angle_alpha   90.00
_cell.angle_beta   90.00
_cell.angle_gamma   90.00
#
_symmetry.space_group_name_H-M   'P 1'
#
loop_
_entity.id
_entity.type
_entity.pdbx_description
1 polymer ?
#
loop_
_entity_poly.entity_id
_entity_poly.type
_entity_poly.pdbx_seq_one_letter_code
_entity_poly.pdbx_strand_id
1 'polypeptide(L)'
;MTTGDVTVIRDAAAPAVPAGRAGSPAWAVARKEWTELARDARWKALIGVTLLLRRASLALGLLRLQRFERAHHAAAGDRRVWTAQGAKNPHSAAHFGQYAFKPVGPLAVAECGVDEFAGNAVWLEAHKQNGAQFRTVRDGTLTARMGRLTLAFVLQAVLPLMAILLGFAAFSGEREAGTLPQLLSLGVRPRDLLLGKGLAGGMVLLGLLALAVA
;
A
#
# COMPACT_ATOMS: atom_id res chain seq x y z
N MET A 1 -20.90 -56.74 -68.31
CA MET A 1 -21.80 -56.01 -67.39
C MET A 1 -21.50 -56.51 -65.99
N THR A 2 -20.54 -55.90 -65.31
CA THR A 2 -20.06 -56.31 -63.98
C THR A 2 -20.59 -55.31 -62.96
N THR A 3 -21.52 -55.77 -62.13
CA THR A 3 -22.07 -55.01 -60.99
C THR A 3 -21.01 -54.94 -59.89
N GLY A 4 -20.44 -53.75 -59.68
CA GLY A 4 -19.55 -53.46 -58.57
C GLY A 4 -20.34 -53.27 -57.28
N ASP A 5 -19.95 -54.01 -56.25
CA ASP A 5 -20.51 -53.95 -54.91
C ASP A 5 -19.96 -52.69 -54.19
N VAL A 6 -20.84 -51.75 -53.83
CA VAL A 6 -20.46 -50.53 -53.11
C VAL A 6 -20.59 -50.79 -51.62
N THR A 7 -19.50 -51.16 -50.98
CA THR A 7 -19.42 -51.32 -49.53
C THR A 7 -19.54 -49.95 -48.86
N VAL A 8 -20.70 -49.68 -48.27
CA VAL A 8 -20.94 -48.49 -47.45
C VAL A 8 -20.05 -48.56 -46.22
N ILE A 9 -19.03 -47.70 -46.16
CA ILE A 9 -18.20 -47.50 -44.96
C ILE A 9 -19.14 -46.92 -43.89
N ARG A 10 -19.48 -47.73 -42.89
CA ARG A 10 -20.21 -47.27 -41.70
C ARG A 10 -19.32 -46.28 -40.95
N ASP A 11 -19.87 -45.10 -40.67
CA ASP A 11 -19.28 -44.10 -39.79
C ASP A 11 -18.83 -44.74 -38.48
N ALA A 12 -17.52 -44.90 -38.31
CA ALA A 12 -16.94 -45.22 -37.02
C ALA A 12 -17.24 -44.04 -36.09
N ALA A 13 -18.09 -44.27 -35.08
CA ALA A 13 -18.40 -43.29 -34.07
C ALA A 13 -17.10 -42.69 -33.51
N ALA A 14 -16.94 -41.38 -33.67
CA ALA A 14 -15.77 -40.66 -33.16
C ALA A 14 -15.59 -40.99 -31.67
N PRO A 15 -14.37 -41.30 -31.22
CA PRO A 15 -14.13 -41.61 -29.82
C PRO A 15 -14.56 -40.41 -28.97
N ALA A 16 -15.48 -40.64 -28.03
CA ALA A 16 -15.92 -39.64 -27.09
C ALA A 16 -14.69 -39.15 -26.31
N VAL A 17 -14.26 -37.91 -26.59
CA VAL A 17 -13.19 -37.26 -25.83
C VAL A 17 -13.64 -37.22 -24.38
N PRO A 18 -12.92 -37.85 -23.43
CA PRO A 18 -13.31 -37.82 -22.04
C PRO A 18 -13.37 -36.36 -21.61
N ALA A 19 -14.54 -35.94 -21.11
CA ALA A 19 -14.74 -34.64 -20.51
C ALA A 19 -13.92 -34.55 -19.22
N GLY A 20 -12.60 -34.42 -19.35
CA GLY A 20 -11.72 -34.05 -18.27
C GLY A 20 -12.25 -32.74 -17.71
N ARG A 21 -12.51 -32.68 -16.39
CA ARG A 21 -13.11 -31.53 -15.69
C ARG A 21 -12.48 -30.24 -16.22
N ALA A 22 -13.18 -29.57 -17.13
CA ALA A 22 -12.71 -28.32 -17.69
C ALA A 22 -12.69 -27.33 -16.53
N GLY A 23 -11.48 -27.01 -16.05
CA GLY A 23 -11.31 -25.97 -15.03
C GLY A 23 -11.98 -24.69 -15.51
N SER A 24 -12.50 -23.89 -14.58
CA SER A 24 -13.21 -22.66 -14.97
C SER A 24 -12.34 -21.81 -15.90
N PRO A 25 -12.88 -21.27 -17.01
CA PRO A 25 -12.10 -20.46 -17.95
C PRO A 25 -11.43 -19.27 -17.26
N ALA A 26 -12.09 -18.67 -16.27
CA ALA A 26 -11.53 -17.61 -15.44
C ALA A 26 -10.26 -18.06 -14.67
N TRP A 27 -10.24 -19.28 -14.14
CA TRP A 27 -9.06 -19.82 -13.46
C TRP A 27 -7.90 -20.07 -14.42
N ALA A 28 -8.19 -20.59 -15.62
CA ALA A 28 -7.17 -20.78 -16.65
C ALA A 28 -6.53 -19.44 -17.05
N VAL A 29 -7.35 -18.40 -17.23
CA VAL A 29 -6.88 -17.02 -17.47
C VAL A 29 -6.04 -16.51 -16.30
N ALA A 30 -6.49 -16.68 -15.06
CA ALA A 30 -5.75 -16.23 -13.87
C ALA A 30 -4.36 -16.88 -13.77
N ARG A 31 -4.27 -18.19 -14.03
CA ARG A 31 -2.99 -18.92 -14.00
C ARG A 31 -2.03 -18.44 -15.09
N LYS A 32 -2.57 -18.15 -16.28
CA LYS A 32 -1.80 -17.58 -17.40
C LYS A 32 -1.28 -16.20 -17.04
N GLU A 33 -2.16 -15.31 -16.56
CA GLU A 33 -1.81 -13.95 -16.14
C GLU A 33 -0.74 -13.97 -15.04
N TRP A 34 -0.89 -14.85 -14.03
CA TRP A 34 0.10 -15.03 -12.98
C TRP A 34 1.49 -15.40 -13.53
N THR A 35 1.53 -16.30 -14.52
CA THR A 35 2.78 -16.74 -15.14
C THR A 35 3.44 -15.61 -15.92
N GLU A 36 2.67 -14.76 -16.59
CA GLU A 36 3.20 -13.60 -17.31
C GLU A 36 3.73 -12.54 -16.34
N LEU A 37 2.95 -12.20 -15.31
CA LEU A 37 3.38 -11.26 -14.26
C LEU A 37 4.65 -11.76 -13.55
N ALA A 38 4.76 -13.07 -13.28
CA ALA A 38 5.93 -13.69 -12.67
C ALA A 38 7.15 -13.72 -13.59
N ARG A 39 6.99 -13.55 -14.90
CA ARG A 39 8.09 -13.54 -15.87
C ARG A 39 8.53 -12.12 -16.25
N ASP A 40 7.62 -11.15 -16.19
CA ASP A 40 7.90 -9.77 -16.56
C ASP A 40 8.87 -9.08 -15.57
N ALA A 41 10.03 -8.67 -16.07
CA ALA A 41 11.06 -8.00 -15.28
C ALA A 41 10.62 -6.60 -14.80
N ARG A 42 9.75 -5.91 -15.55
CA ARG A 42 9.23 -4.58 -15.18
C ARG A 42 8.37 -4.68 -13.93
N TRP A 43 7.51 -5.70 -13.87
CA TRP A 43 6.69 -5.98 -12.69
C TRP A 43 7.53 -6.36 -11.48
N LYS A 44 8.56 -7.18 -11.65
CA LYS A 44 9.53 -7.49 -10.60
C LYS A 44 10.26 -6.25 -10.11
N ALA A 45 10.69 -5.36 -11.00
CA ALA A 45 11.35 -4.12 -10.65
C ALA A 45 10.41 -3.19 -9.87
N LEU A 46 9.16 -3.04 -10.32
CA LEU A 46 8.17 -2.21 -9.63
C LEU A 46 7.83 -2.76 -8.24
N ILE A 47 7.62 -4.08 -8.13
CA ILE A 47 7.48 -4.76 -6.84
C ILE A 47 8.73 -4.52 -6.00
N GLY A 48 9.93 -4.66 -6.56
CA GLY A 48 11.21 -4.43 -5.89
C GLY A 48 11.36 -3.00 -5.36
N VAL A 49 10.95 -1.98 -6.13
CA VAL A 49 10.98 -0.57 -5.72
C VAL A 49 9.95 -0.30 -4.61
N THR A 50 8.72 -0.79 -4.75
CA THR A 50 7.72 -0.75 -3.66
C THR A 50 8.23 -1.52 -2.45
N LEU A 51 8.94 -2.62 -2.70
CA LEU A 51 9.71 -3.44 -1.77
C LEU A 51 11.10 -2.86 -1.42
N LEU A 52 11.38 -1.60 -1.74
CA LEU A 52 12.44 -0.80 -1.12
C LEU A 52 11.87 0.39 -0.34
N LEU A 53 10.85 1.05 -0.87
CA LEU A 53 10.25 2.25 -0.28
C LEU A 53 9.63 2.05 1.13
N ARG A 54 8.95 0.94 1.39
CA ARG A 54 8.23 0.69 2.67
C ARG A 54 9.12 0.60 3.94
N ARG A 55 10.38 0.21 3.82
CA ARG A 55 11.35 -0.03 4.94
C ARG A 55 12.22 1.18 5.07
N ALA A 56 12.54 1.83 3.97
CA ALA A 56 12.99 3.21 4.01
C ALA A 56 11.98 4.11 4.74
N SER A 57 10.67 4.01 4.43
CA SER A 57 9.64 4.81 5.09
C SER A 57 9.47 4.47 6.58
N LEU A 58 9.47 3.19 6.94
CA LEU A 58 9.46 2.76 8.35
C LEU A 58 10.71 3.22 9.11
N ALA A 59 11.90 3.10 8.52
CA ALA A 59 13.15 3.57 9.13
C ALA A 59 13.10 5.09 9.36
N LEU A 60 12.64 5.86 8.37
CA LEU A 60 12.43 7.30 8.53
C LEU A 60 11.40 7.62 9.61
N GLY A 61 10.34 6.82 9.72
CA GLY A 61 9.32 6.91 10.77
C GLY A 61 9.90 6.67 12.17
N LEU A 62 10.72 5.63 12.34
CA LEU A 62 11.41 5.34 13.59
C LEU A 62 12.37 6.46 13.99
N LEU A 63 13.15 6.98 13.02
CA LEU A 63 14.05 8.12 13.25
C LEU A 63 13.29 9.38 13.67
N ARG A 64 12.05 9.55 13.21
CA ARG A 64 11.18 10.65 13.63
C ARG A 64 10.62 10.42 15.04
N LEU A 65 10.15 9.22 15.34
CA LEU A 65 9.67 8.87 16.69
C LEU A 65 10.77 9.11 17.73
N GLN A 66 12.00 8.67 17.46
CA GLN A 66 13.14 8.92 18.33
C GLN A 66 13.42 10.42 18.56
N ARG A 67 13.19 11.28 17.56
CA ARG A 67 13.32 12.74 17.74
C ARG A 67 12.23 13.30 18.64
N PHE A 68 11.00 12.83 18.49
CA PHE A 68 9.90 13.22 19.37
C PHE A 68 10.14 12.79 20.83
N GLU A 69 10.55 11.54 21.04
CA GLU A 69 10.86 11.05 22.39
C GLU A 69 12.01 11.83 23.03
N ARG A 70 13.07 12.18 22.28
CA ARG A 70 14.15 13.03 22.81
C ARG A 70 13.65 14.42 23.22
N ALA A 71 12.74 15.02 22.45
CA ALA A 71 12.14 16.31 22.80
C ALA A 71 11.25 16.19 24.06
N HIS A 72 10.46 15.12 24.17
CA HIS A 72 9.69 14.82 25.38
C HIS A 72 10.59 14.66 26.61
N HIS A 73 11.67 13.87 26.49
CA HIS A 73 12.60 13.64 27.59
C HIS A 73 13.35 14.91 28.01
N ALA A 74 13.77 15.75 27.06
CA ALA A 74 14.40 17.03 27.37
C ALA A 74 13.47 17.91 28.23
N ALA A 75 12.19 17.94 27.90
CA ALA A 75 11.20 18.71 28.64
C ALA A 75 10.66 18.04 29.91
N ALA A 76 10.89 16.74 30.11
CA ALA A 76 10.59 16.09 31.39
C ALA A 76 11.37 16.71 32.56
N GLY A 77 12.52 17.35 32.26
CA GLY A 77 13.25 18.19 33.20
C GLY A 77 12.42 19.37 33.73
N ASP A 78 11.59 19.98 32.88
CA ASP A 78 10.76 21.14 33.24
C ASP A 78 9.77 20.81 34.34
N ARG A 79 9.20 19.59 34.32
CA ARG A 79 8.29 19.15 35.39
C ARG A 79 9.00 19.10 36.73
N ARG A 80 10.24 18.59 36.77
CA ARG A 80 11.03 18.54 38.00
C ARG A 80 11.32 19.95 38.51
N VAL A 81 11.75 20.84 37.63
CA VAL A 81 11.98 22.26 37.94
C VAL A 81 10.71 22.90 38.50
N TRP A 82 9.55 22.66 37.86
CA TRP A 82 8.26 23.15 38.32
C TRP A 82 7.92 22.66 39.73
N THR A 83 8.11 21.37 40.02
CA THR A 83 7.78 20.81 41.35
C THR A 83 8.79 21.17 42.43
N ALA A 84 10.06 21.39 42.06
CA ALA A 84 11.16 21.70 42.98
C ALA A 84 11.32 23.20 43.26
N GLN A 85 10.25 23.96 43.05
CA GLN A 85 10.21 25.41 43.15
C GLN A 85 10.38 25.95 44.59
N GLY A 86 10.30 25.10 45.61
CA GLY A 86 10.37 25.47 47.02
C GLY A 86 9.13 26.19 47.55
N ALA A 87 9.21 26.67 48.78
CA ALA A 87 8.14 27.47 49.38
C ALA A 87 8.09 28.86 48.73
N LYS A 88 7.02 29.16 48.00
CA LYS A 88 6.73 30.50 47.46
C LYS A 88 5.24 30.73 47.31
N ASN A 89 4.86 31.97 47.00
CA ASN A 89 3.48 32.33 46.72
C ASN A 89 2.88 31.47 45.57
N PRO A 90 1.70 30.84 45.73
CA PRO A 90 1.11 29.97 44.72
C PRO A 90 0.83 30.66 43.38
N HIS A 91 0.47 31.94 43.39
CA HIS A 91 0.27 32.72 42.17
C HIS A 91 1.60 32.91 41.44
N SER A 92 2.67 33.30 42.14
CA SER A 92 4.01 33.42 41.55
C SER A 92 4.55 32.08 41.04
N ALA A 93 4.22 30.97 41.70
CA ALA A 93 4.59 29.63 41.24
C ALA A 93 3.89 29.23 39.94
N ALA A 94 2.67 29.71 39.70
CA ALA A 94 1.91 29.44 38.48
C ALA A 94 2.42 30.20 37.24
N HIS A 95 3.21 31.27 37.44
CA HIS A 95 3.87 32.01 36.36
C HIS A 95 5.18 31.37 35.88
N PHE A 96 5.73 30.38 36.61
CA PHE A 96 6.69 29.47 35.97
C PHE A 96 5.94 28.69 34.89
N GLY A 97 6.66 28.15 33.91
CA GLY A 97 6.06 27.42 32.80
C GLY A 97 6.57 25.98 32.71
N GLN A 98 5.79 25.11 32.08
CA GLN A 98 6.24 23.77 31.72
C GLN A 98 5.61 23.35 30.38
N TYR A 99 6.31 22.53 29.60
CA TYR A 99 5.69 21.92 28.43
C TYR A 99 4.81 20.73 28.83
N ALA A 100 3.64 20.66 28.20
CA ALA A 100 2.81 19.45 28.14
C ALA A 100 2.85 18.88 26.73
N PHE A 101 3.29 17.63 26.62
CA PHE A 101 3.41 16.93 25.34
C PHE A 101 2.28 15.93 25.14
N LYS A 102 1.81 15.83 23.90
CA LYS A 102 0.87 14.80 23.47
C LYS A 102 1.62 13.46 23.34
N PRO A 103 1.17 12.38 23.99
CA PRO A 103 1.75 11.05 23.81
C PRO A 103 1.73 10.62 22.34
N VAL A 104 2.82 10.01 21.87
CA VAL A 104 2.93 9.52 20.50
C VAL A 104 2.47 8.07 20.43
N GLY A 105 1.47 7.78 19.61
CA GLY A 105 0.93 6.43 19.45
C GLY A 105 1.84 5.51 18.62
N PRO A 106 1.69 4.18 18.74
CA PRO A 106 2.55 3.22 18.03
C PRO A 106 2.44 3.33 16.50
N LEU A 107 1.29 3.76 15.97
CA LEU A 107 1.08 3.97 14.54
C LEU A 107 1.82 5.19 13.96
N ALA A 108 2.38 6.07 14.82
CA ALA A 108 3.13 7.25 14.38
C ALA A 108 4.40 6.93 13.58
N VAL A 109 4.91 5.69 13.72
CA VAL A 109 5.99 5.17 12.88
C VAL A 109 5.54 5.06 11.42
N ALA A 110 4.32 4.60 11.19
CA ALA A 110 3.76 4.44 9.86
C ALA A 110 3.22 5.76 9.29
N GLU A 111 2.54 6.55 10.11
CA GLU A 111 1.97 7.86 9.75
C GLU A 111 1.73 8.73 10.99
N CYS A 112 2.23 9.96 10.96
CA CYS A 112 2.12 10.95 12.03
C CYS A 112 0.87 11.84 11.90
N GLY A 113 0.15 11.75 10.78
CA GLY A 113 -1.12 12.44 10.57
C GLY A 113 -0.97 13.95 10.64
N VAL A 114 -1.83 14.61 11.42
CA VAL A 114 -1.86 16.08 11.51
C VAL A 114 -0.86 16.67 12.51
N ASP A 115 -0.18 15.84 13.30
CA ASP A 115 0.68 16.32 14.40
C ASP A 115 1.82 17.21 13.90
N GLU A 116 2.33 16.95 12.69
CA GLU A 116 3.38 17.77 12.06
C GLU A 116 2.91 19.20 11.70
N PHE A 117 1.59 19.41 11.57
CA PHE A 117 0.97 20.69 11.23
C PHE A 117 0.36 21.38 12.46
N ALA A 118 -0.31 20.61 13.31
CA ALA A 118 -0.96 21.10 14.52
C ALA A 118 0.06 21.41 15.62
N GLY A 119 1.13 20.63 15.71
CA GLY A 119 2.08 20.63 16.81
C GLY A 119 1.71 19.59 17.87
N ASN A 120 2.71 19.17 18.65
CA ASN A 120 2.56 18.08 19.63
C ASN A 120 2.91 18.49 21.08
N ALA A 121 3.16 19.78 21.34
CA ALA A 121 3.35 20.28 22.70
C ALA A 121 2.68 21.63 22.92
N VAL A 122 2.33 21.95 24.16
CA VAL A 122 1.82 23.26 24.57
C VAL A 122 2.63 23.76 25.76
N TRP A 123 2.99 25.04 25.75
CA TRP A 123 3.59 25.71 26.91
C TRP A 123 2.50 26.13 27.89
N LEU A 124 2.56 25.61 29.11
CA LEU A 124 1.61 25.93 30.17
C LEU A 124 2.15 27.05 31.05
N GLU A 125 1.42 28.15 31.17
CA GLU A 125 1.73 29.26 32.09
C GLU A 125 0.44 29.95 32.55
N ALA A 126 0.51 30.71 33.65
CA ALA A 126 -0.64 31.42 34.18
C ALA A 126 -1.18 32.48 33.22
N HIS A 127 -2.51 32.61 33.18
CA HIS A 127 -3.26 33.65 32.45
C HIS A 127 -3.05 33.72 30.93
N LYS A 128 -2.38 32.74 30.33
CA LYS A 128 -2.16 32.71 28.88
C LYS A 128 -2.36 31.32 28.29
N GLN A 129 -3.18 31.27 27.24
CA GLN A 129 -3.37 30.06 26.44
C GLN A 129 -2.38 30.07 25.28
N ASN A 130 -1.27 29.36 25.43
CA ASN A 130 -0.31 29.22 24.34
C ASN A 130 -0.82 28.26 23.28
N GLY A 131 -0.54 28.58 22.01
CA GLY A 131 -0.80 27.67 20.90
C GLY A 131 0.13 26.46 20.92
N ALA A 132 -0.29 25.40 20.23
CA ALA A 132 0.54 24.21 20.04
C ALA A 132 1.83 24.51 19.25
N GLN A 133 2.94 24.03 19.77
CA GLN A 133 4.32 24.20 19.29
C GLN A 133 4.89 22.90 18.70
N PHE A 134 6.17 22.91 18.30
CA PHE A 134 6.88 21.79 17.66
C PHE A 134 6.23 21.32 16.34
N ARG A 135 5.89 22.29 15.49
CA ARG A 135 5.30 22.06 14.17
C ARG A 135 6.43 21.83 13.16
N THR A 136 6.78 20.57 12.92
CA THR A 136 7.91 20.22 12.03
C THR A 136 7.77 20.78 10.61
N VAL A 137 6.54 20.99 10.12
CA VAL A 137 6.28 21.60 8.80
C VAL A 137 6.58 23.10 8.79
N ARG A 138 6.35 23.78 9.92
CA ARG A 138 6.65 25.21 10.08
C ARG A 138 8.15 25.44 10.16
N ASP A 139 8.83 24.61 10.95
CA ASP A 139 10.26 24.77 11.28
C ASP A 139 11.19 24.10 10.23
N GLY A 140 10.61 23.35 9.29
CA GLY A 140 11.32 22.61 8.25
C GLY A 140 11.44 23.35 6.90
N THR A 141 12.18 22.75 5.98
CA THR A 141 12.36 23.25 4.61
C THR A 141 11.10 23.05 3.75
N LEU A 142 11.06 23.66 2.57
CA LEU A 142 10.01 23.43 1.56
C LEU A 142 9.79 21.93 1.25
N THR A 143 10.86 21.13 1.25
CA THR A 143 10.80 19.67 1.07
C THR A 143 9.99 18.98 2.17
N ALA A 144 10.01 19.49 3.41
CA ALA A 144 9.18 18.95 4.48
C ALA A 144 7.66 19.13 4.21
N ARG A 145 7.30 20.01 3.26
CA ARG A 145 5.92 20.35 2.90
C ARG A 145 5.42 19.65 1.61
N MET A 146 6.30 19.12 0.76
CA MET A 146 5.94 18.52 -0.55
C MET A 146 5.47 17.05 -0.47
N GLY A 147 5.07 16.59 0.72
CA GLY A 147 4.70 15.19 0.95
C GLY A 147 5.90 14.39 1.43
N ARG A 148 5.75 13.77 2.60
CA ARG A 148 6.80 12.96 3.22
C ARG A 148 6.63 11.51 2.82
N LEU A 149 7.76 10.82 2.72
CA LEU A 149 7.77 9.38 2.53
C LEU A 149 7.33 8.68 3.83
N THR A 150 6.04 8.38 3.95
CA THR A 150 5.45 7.58 5.04
C THR A 150 5.01 6.21 4.53
N LEU A 151 4.80 5.24 5.43
CA LEU A 151 4.28 3.93 5.01
C LEU A 151 2.86 4.11 4.45
N ALA A 152 2.04 4.96 5.07
CA ALA A 152 0.70 5.28 4.57
C ALA A 152 0.76 5.90 3.17
N PHE A 153 1.68 6.84 2.91
CA PHE A 153 1.87 7.41 1.56
C PHE A 153 2.19 6.34 0.52
N VAL A 154 3.07 5.39 0.83
CA VAL A 154 3.38 4.28 -0.08
C VAL A 154 2.12 3.45 -0.37
N LEU A 155 1.34 3.12 0.66
CA LEU A 155 0.12 2.33 0.49
C LEU A 155 -1.02 3.09 -0.20
N GLN A 156 -1.13 4.41 -0.02
CA GLN A 156 -2.23 5.21 -0.56
C GLN A 156 -1.93 5.78 -1.95
N ALA A 157 -0.66 6.02 -2.28
CA ALA A 157 -0.28 6.56 -3.58
C ALA A 157 0.24 5.47 -4.53
N VAL A 158 1.15 4.60 -4.05
CA VAL A 158 1.85 3.65 -4.93
C VAL A 158 0.97 2.44 -5.26
N LEU A 159 0.27 1.85 -4.27
CA LEU A 159 -0.57 0.66 -4.52
C LEU A 159 -1.72 0.93 -5.51
N PRO A 160 -2.50 2.03 -5.41
CA PRO A 160 -3.52 2.34 -6.41
C PRO A 160 -2.94 2.57 -7.80
N LEU A 161 -1.76 3.22 -7.88
CA LEU A 161 -1.07 3.40 -9.16
C LEU A 161 -0.65 2.05 -9.76
N MET A 162 -0.14 1.14 -8.94
CA MET A 162 0.14 -0.24 -9.37
C MET A 162 -1.14 -0.93 -9.86
N ALA A 163 -2.26 -0.79 -9.16
CA ALA A 163 -3.53 -1.39 -9.56
C ALA A 163 -3.99 -0.90 -10.94
N ILE A 164 -3.89 0.41 -11.20
CA ILE A 164 -4.20 1.00 -12.51
C ILE A 164 -3.27 0.43 -13.58
N LEU A 165 -1.95 0.39 -13.31
CA LEU A 165 -0.98 -0.11 -14.28
C LEU A 165 -1.17 -1.61 -14.58
N LEU A 166 -1.46 -2.43 -13.55
CA LEU A 166 -1.71 -3.87 -13.69
C LEU A 166 -2.98 -4.08 -14.51
N GLY A 167 -4.06 -3.40 -14.17
CA GLY A 167 -5.32 -3.47 -14.91
C GLY A 167 -5.15 -3.04 -16.37
N PHE A 168 -4.47 -1.92 -16.61
CA PHE A 168 -4.23 -1.44 -17.97
C PHE A 168 -3.38 -2.42 -18.78
N ALA A 169 -2.21 -2.83 -18.25
CA ALA A 169 -1.28 -3.71 -18.94
C ALA A 169 -1.90 -5.09 -19.24
N ALA A 170 -2.74 -5.61 -18.34
CA ALA A 170 -3.41 -6.89 -18.52
C ALA A 170 -4.31 -6.92 -19.76
N PHE A 171 -4.91 -5.79 -20.16
CA PHE A 171 -5.77 -5.71 -21.34
C PHE A 171 -5.07 -5.10 -22.56
N SER A 172 -4.22 -4.08 -22.38
CA SER A 172 -3.49 -3.47 -23.49
C SER A 172 -2.54 -4.49 -24.15
N GLY A 173 -1.86 -5.32 -23.36
CA GLY A 173 -0.97 -6.36 -23.87
C GLY A 173 -1.66 -7.39 -24.75
N GLU A 174 -2.89 -7.80 -24.40
CA GLU A 174 -3.68 -8.74 -25.23
C GLU A 174 -4.18 -8.09 -26.53
N ARG A 175 -4.46 -6.78 -26.50
CA ARG A 175 -4.87 -6.03 -27.70
C ARG A 175 -3.68 -5.84 -28.64
N GLU A 176 -2.52 -5.47 -28.10
CA GLU A 176 -1.29 -5.26 -28.86
C GLU A 176 -0.76 -6.58 -29.47
N ALA A 177 -0.85 -7.69 -28.73
CA ALA A 177 -0.45 -9.00 -29.22
C ALA A 177 -1.46 -9.65 -30.19
N GLY A 178 -2.65 -9.05 -30.37
CA GLY A 178 -3.71 -9.60 -31.21
C GLY A 178 -4.36 -10.89 -30.65
N THR A 179 -4.11 -11.23 -29.40
CA THR A 179 -4.61 -12.43 -28.73
C THR A 179 -6.02 -12.25 -28.18
N LEU A 180 -6.46 -11.01 -27.93
CA LEU A 180 -7.81 -10.74 -27.42
C LEU A 180 -8.92 -11.26 -28.36
N PRO A 181 -8.93 -10.95 -29.68
CA PRO A 181 -9.93 -11.51 -30.60
C PRO A 181 -9.84 -13.03 -30.70
N GLN A 182 -8.64 -13.61 -30.62
CA GLN A 182 -8.46 -15.06 -30.66
C GLN A 182 -9.12 -15.75 -29.45
N LEU A 183 -8.92 -15.22 -28.25
CA LEU A 183 -9.55 -15.73 -27.02
C LEU A 183 -11.08 -15.65 -27.08
N LEU A 184 -11.62 -14.57 -27.63
CA LEU A 184 -13.06 -14.40 -27.81
C LEU A 184 -13.62 -15.39 -28.85
N SER A 185 -12.91 -15.63 -29.96
CA SER A 185 -13.28 -16.60 -30.98
C SER A 185 -13.25 -18.05 -30.47
N LEU A 186 -12.41 -18.35 -29.48
CA LEU A 186 -12.35 -19.65 -28.79
C LEU A 186 -13.49 -19.83 -27.75
N GLY A 187 -14.40 -18.86 -27.63
CA GLY A 187 -15.56 -18.94 -26.75
C GLY A 187 -15.32 -18.49 -25.30
N VAL A 188 -14.16 -17.90 -24.99
CA VAL A 188 -13.90 -17.32 -23.66
C VAL A 188 -14.78 -16.09 -23.49
N ARG A 189 -15.63 -16.06 -22.45
CA ARG A 189 -16.53 -14.92 -22.22
C ARG A 189 -15.74 -13.72 -21.68
N PRO A 190 -16.10 -12.48 -22.04
CA PRO A 190 -15.44 -11.27 -21.53
C PRO A 190 -15.39 -11.19 -20.00
N ARG A 191 -16.43 -11.68 -19.31
CA ARG A 191 -16.47 -11.76 -17.84
C ARG A 191 -15.39 -12.68 -17.26
N ASP A 192 -15.08 -13.78 -17.95
CA ASP A 192 -14.08 -14.75 -17.48
C ASP A 192 -12.66 -14.17 -17.65
N LEU A 193 -12.44 -13.38 -18.70
CA LEU A 193 -11.23 -12.58 -18.89
C LEU A 193 -11.07 -11.54 -17.77
N LEU A 194 -12.13 -10.78 -17.47
CA LEU A 194 -12.11 -9.76 -16.44
C LEU A 194 -11.84 -10.35 -15.05
N LEU A 195 -12.56 -11.42 -14.68
CA LEU A 195 -12.38 -12.08 -13.39
C LEU A 195 -10.99 -12.74 -13.29
N GLY A 196 -10.53 -13.44 -14.33
CA GLY A 196 -9.23 -14.10 -14.31
C GLY A 196 -8.07 -13.11 -14.16
N LYS A 197 -8.06 -12.05 -14.96
CA LYS A 197 -7.03 -10.99 -14.90
C LYS A 197 -7.12 -10.21 -13.59
N GLY A 198 -8.34 -9.87 -13.17
CA GLY A 198 -8.60 -9.20 -11.90
C GLY A 198 -8.15 -10.00 -10.69
N LEU A 199 -8.34 -11.32 -10.68
CA LEU A 199 -7.88 -12.20 -9.60
C LEU A 199 -6.35 -12.23 -9.52
N ALA A 200 -5.66 -12.42 -10.64
CA ALA A 200 -4.20 -12.45 -10.66
C ALA A 200 -3.60 -11.12 -10.17
N GLY A 201 -4.08 -9.99 -10.70
CA GLY A 201 -3.60 -8.68 -10.26
C GLY A 201 -3.99 -8.35 -8.83
N GLY A 202 -5.21 -8.68 -8.42
CA GLY A 202 -5.71 -8.52 -7.05
C GLY A 202 -4.87 -9.29 -6.04
N MET A 203 -4.47 -10.54 -6.35
CA MET A 203 -3.58 -11.33 -5.50
C MET A 203 -2.22 -10.67 -5.28
N VAL A 204 -1.63 -10.06 -6.31
CA VAL A 204 -0.35 -9.33 -6.17
C VAL A 204 -0.51 -8.15 -5.22
N LEU A 205 -1.57 -7.35 -5.40
CA LEU A 205 -1.85 -6.19 -4.55
C LEU A 205 -2.15 -6.59 -3.11
N LEU A 206 -2.96 -7.64 -2.91
CA LEU A 206 -3.27 -8.17 -1.59
C LEU A 206 -2.04 -8.75 -0.91
N GLY A 207 -1.15 -9.42 -1.64
CA GLY A 207 0.13 -9.91 -1.11
C GLY A 207 1.03 -8.75 -0.63
N LEU A 208 1.11 -7.67 -1.41
CA LEU A 208 1.84 -6.46 -1.03
C LEU A 208 1.23 -5.77 0.20
N LEU A 209 -0.10 -5.77 0.32
CA LEU A 209 -0.81 -5.21 1.47
C LEU A 209 -0.64 -6.08 2.72
N ALA A 210 -0.80 -7.40 2.61
CA ALA A 210 -0.63 -8.34 3.72
C ALA A 210 0.78 -8.25 4.30
N LEU A 211 1.79 -8.18 3.43
CA LEU A 211 3.18 -7.97 3.84
C LEU A 211 3.40 -6.60 4.51
N ALA A 212 2.49 -5.63 4.34
CA ALA A 212 2.56 -4.30 4.98
C ALA A 212 1.98 -4.26 6.39
N VAL A 213 1.07 -5.17 6.69
CA VAL A 213 0.40 -5.24 7.98
C VAL A 213 1.07 -6.26 8.92
N ALA A 214 1.83 -7.21 8.36
CA ALA A 214 2.70 -8.14 9.09
C ALA A 214 4.02 -7.47 9.52
#